data_AF-A0A382BKW8-F1
#
_entry.id   AF-A0A382BKW8-F1
#
_cell.length_a   1.000
_cell.length_b   1.000
_cell.length_c   1.000
_cell.angle_alpha   90.00
_cell.angle_beta   90.00
_cell.angle_gamma   90.00
#
_symmetry.space_group_name_H-M   'P 1'
#
loop_
_entity.id
_entity.type
_entity.pdbx_description
1 polymer ?
#
loop_
_entity_poly.entity_id
_entity_poly.type
_entity_poly.pdbx_seq_one_letter_code
_entity_poly.pdbx_strand_id
1 'polypeptide(L)'
;YTIGATADAVFKDGTSAADYKADTINIIPQEVKVSGTSINWAVKMSDAGTGVLDTDYFNVLQNTDFQLATQRAIKTTAASYVAKASLASDNDQLSPIIDTKRNSIITIENIVNNVITNEAAAAGGDSLARYITKRVNLKDGFDATDLTVHLTCNRQAGTSVTAYYKVLSQFDPDTFDNKLWTLMSETSNSNSVSRSEEDGEYLELEFNPSGTTASYQVGAVTYGNFKTFSVKIVMSSASTTKVPLIQDLRVIAMA
;
A
#
# COMPACT_ATOMS: atom_id res chain seq x y z
N TYR A 1 29.78 0.18 -39.16
CA TYR A 1 29.16 -0.09 -37.85
C TYR A 1 30.22 0.12 -36.80
N THR A 2 29.95 0.95 -35.78
CA THR A 2 30.93 1.27 -34.74
C THR A 2 30.62 0.41 -33.52
N ILE A 3 31.55 -0.47 -33.15
CA ILE A 3 31.49 -1.24 -31.91
C ILE A 3 31.59 -0.30 -30.71
N GLY A 4 30.91 -0.63 -29.61
CA GLY A 4 30.90 0.17 -28.38
C GLY A 4 30.10 1.47 -28.45
N ALA A 5 29.44 1.79 -29.57
CA ALA A 5 28.51 2.92 -29.66
C ALA A 5 27.13 2.54 -29.10
N THR A 6 26.53 3.44 -28.34
CA THR A 6 25.15 3.29 -27.84
C THR A 6 24.15 3.79 -28.88
N ALA A 7 23.15 2.97 -29.21
CA ALA A 7 22.00 3.34 -30.02
C ALA A 7 20.73 3.33 -29.16
N ASP A 8 19.83 4.29 -29.36
CA ASP A 8 18.61 4.41 -28.55
C ASP A 8 17.37 4.07 -29.38
N ALA A 9 16.50 3.22 -28.84
CA ALA A 9 15.13 3.02 -29.30
C ALA A 9 14.16 3.65 -28.31
N VAL A 10 13.31 4.57 -28.77
CA VAL A 10 12.36 5.31 -27.94
C VAL A 10 10.93 4.90 -28.27
N PHE A 11 10.21 4.44 -27.26
CA PHE A 11 8.81 4.05 -27.32
C PHE A 11 7.99 5.08 -26.55
N LYS A 12 6.95 5.61 -27.19
CA LYS A 12 6.02 6.56 -26.57
C LYS A 12 4.64 5.91 -26.54
N ASP A 13 3.91 6.12 -25.46
CA ASP A 13 2.49 5.78 -25.44
C ASP A 13 1.72 6.60 -26.49
N GLY A 14 0.71 5.97 -27.07
CA GLY A 14 -0.31 6.67 -27.84
C GLY A 14 -1.35 7.33 -26.92
N THR A 15 -2.45 7.78 -27.50
CA THR A 15 -3.61 8.25 -26.72
C THR A 15 -4.19 7.09 -25.92
N SER A 16 -4.23 7.24 -24.59
CA SER A 16 -4.85 6.27 -23.69
C SER A 16 -6.35 6.54 -23.51
N ALA A 17 -7.13 5.49 -23.24
CA ALA A 17 -8.58 5.61 -23.02
C ALA A 17 -8.93 6.29 -21.68
N ALA A 18 -8.03 6.22 -20.71
CA ALA A 18 -8.14 6.85 -19.40
C ALA A 18 -6.75 7.16 -18.86
N ASP A 19 -6.71 7.92 -17.75
CA ASP A 19 -5.50 8.11 -16.97
C ASP A 19 -5.22 6.84 -16.13
N TYR A 20 -4.01 6.29 -16.27
CA TYR A 20 -3.50 5.18 -15.46
C TYR A 20 -2.41 5.70 -14.53
N LYS A 21 -2.72 5.81 -13.25
CA LYS A 21 -1.75 6.24 -12.23
C LYS A 21 -0.82 5.09 -11.85
N ALA A 22 0.37 5.46 -11.38
CA ALA A 22 1.41 4.55 -11.00
C ALA A 22 2.19 5.10 -9.80
N ASP A 23 2.29 4.30 -8.76
CA ASP A 23 3.22 4.44 -7.65
C ASP A 23 4.39 3.44 -7.81
N THR A 24 4.11 2.29 -8.42
CA THR A 24 5.10 1.29 -8.84
C THR A 24 4.86 0.93 -10.30
N ILE A 25 5.94 0.68 -11.04
CA ILE A 25 5.88 0.24 -12.43
C ILE A 25 6.69 -1.04 -12.63
N ASN A 26 6.30 -1.83 -13.61
CA ASN A 26 7.06 -2.99 -14.07
C ASN A 26 7.02 -3.02 -15.59
N ILE A 27 8.19 -2.85 -16.22
CA ILE A 27 8.29 -2.91 -17.69
C ILE A 27 8.54 -4.35 -18.13
N ILE A 28 7.82 -4.77 -19.17
CA ILE A 28 7.88 -6.12 -19.71
C ILE A 28 8.17 -6.01 -21.22
N PRO A 29 9.41 -5.64 -21.60
CA PRO A 29 9.82 -5.67 -22.99
C PRO A 29 10.17 -7.11 -23.40
N GLN A 30 9.82 -7.47 -24.62
CA GLN A 30 10.34 -8.67 -25.25
C GLN A 30 11.65 -8.36 -25.98
N GLU A 31 12.74 -8.93 -25.49
CA GLU A 31 14.09 -8.68 -26.00
C GLU A 31 14.90 -9.97 -26.12
N VAL A 32 15.89 -9.95 -27.01
CA VAL A 32 16.92 -10.99 -27.12
C VAL A 32 18.28 -10.34 -26.96
N LYS A 33 18.96 -10.72 -25.88
CA LYS A 33 20.35 -10.33 -25.60
C LYS A 33 21.24 -11.51 -25.96
N VAL A 34 22.16 -11.28 -26.91
CA VAL A 34 23.22 -12.24 -27.25
C VAL A 34 24.50 -11.86 -26.50
N SER A 35 25.44 -12.79 -26.36
CA SER A 35 26.68 -12.54 -25.62
C SER A 35 27.47 -11.36 -26.23
N GLY A 36 27.96 -10.43 -25.41
CA GLY A 36 28.61 -9.19 -25.89
C GLY A 36 27.64 -8.11 -26.39
N THR A 37 26.36 -8.20 -26.04
CA THR A 37 25.35 -7.13 -26.25
C THR A 37 24.66 -6.77 -24.95
N SER A 38 24.17 -5.53 -24.86
CA SER A 38 23.37 -5.06 -23.72
C SER A 38 22.17 -4.23 -24.18
N ILE A 39 21.11 -4.28 -23.37
CA ILE A 39 19.92 -3.44 -23.47
C ILE A 39 19.61 -2.94 -22.07
N ASN A 40 19.69 -1.63 -21.88
CA ASN A 40 19.34 -0.95 -20.64
C ASN A 40 18.08 -0.12 -20.86
N TRP A 41 17.17 -0.12 -19.89
CA TRP A 41 15.93 0.63 -20.00
C TRP A 41 15.89 1.80 -19.03
N ALA A 42 15.31 2.89 -19.51
CA ALA A 42 14.98 4.03 -18.70
C ALA A 42 13.64 4.59 -19.15
N VAL A 43 12.88 5.20 -18.23
CA VAL A 43 11.56 5.74 -18.55
C VAL A 43 11.41 7.19 -18.08
N LYS A 44 10.46 7.88 -18.69
CA LYS A 44 9.92 9.18 -18.27
C LYS A 44 8.41 9.07 -18.21
N MET A 45 7.81 9.67 -17.20
CA MET A 45 6.36 9.66 -17.04
C MET A 45 5.86 11.05 -16.70
N SER A 46 4.58 11.28 -16.95
CA SER A 46 3.92 12.50 -16.54
C SER A 46 3.60 12.44 -15.06
N ASP A 47 3.82 13.53 -14.35
CA ASP A 47 3.39 13.68 -12.97
C ASP A 47 1.87 13.51 -12.85
N ALA A 48 1.40 12.75 -11.85
CA ALA A 48 -0.02 12.41 -11.77
C ALA A 48 -0.91 13.64 -11.51
N GLY A 49 -0.42 14.61 -10.74
CA GLY A 49 -1.16 15.82 -10.38
C GLY A 49 -1.06 16.93 -11.41
N THR A 50 0.16 17.26 -11.86
CA THR A 50 0.42 18.38 -12.78
C THR A 50 0.33 18.00 -14.25
N GLY A 51 0.48 16.72 -14.58
CA GLY A 51 0.51 16.22 -15.97
C GLY A 51 1.78 16.58 -16.73
N VAL A 52 2.79 17.16 -16.07
CA VAL A 52 4.07 17.53 -16.69
C VAL A 52 4.94 16.29 -16.86
N LEU A 53 5.46 16.08 -18.07
CA LEU A 53 6.40 14.98 -18.37
C LEU A 53 7.77 15.25 -17.73
N ASP A 54 8.36 14.21 -17.14
CA ASP A 54 9.70 14.27 -16.57
C ASP A 54 10.76 14.75 -17.58
N THR A 55 11.66 15.62 -17.10
CA THR A 55 12.77 16.14 -17.92
C THR A 55 13.90 15.12 -18.07
N ASP A 56 14.13 14.30 -17.04
CA ASP A 56 15.20 13.29 -16.99
C ASP A 56 14.62 11.88 -16.99
N TYR A 57 15.34 10.94 -17.61
CA TYR A 57 14.98 9.53 -17.55
C TYR A 57 15.47 8.95 -16.22
N PHE A 58 14.67 8.07 -15.61
CA PHE A 58 15.14 7.22 -14.53
C PHE A 58 15.32 5.79 -15.04
N ASN A 59 16.43 5.16 -14.62
CA ASN A 59 16.76 3.81 -15.03
C ASN A 59 15.83 2.81 -14.35
N VAL A 60 15.38 1.82 -15.11
CA VAL A 60 14.51 0.75 -14.63
C VAL A 60 15.06 -0.59 -15.09
N LEU A 61 14.82 -1.61 -14.28
CA LEU A 61 15.13 -2.99 -14.62
C LEU A 61 13.88 -3.65 -15.21
N GLN A 62 14.10 -4.50 -16.22
CA GLN A 62 13.02 -5.23 -16.86
C GLN A 62 12.48 -6.34 -15.95
N ASN A 63 11.17 -6.61 -16.01
CA ASN A 63 10.49 -7.69 -15.29
C ASN A 63 10.64 -7.61 -13.76
N THR A 64 10.88 -6.41 -13.24
CA THR A 64 10.99 -6.15 -11.81
C THR A 64 10.19 -4.92 -11.46
N ASP A 65 9.65 -4.90 -10.25
CA ASP A 65 8.94 -3.75 -9.74
C ASP A 65 9.92 -2.62 -9.43
N PHE A 66 9.59 -1.42 -9.92
CA PHE A 66 10.33 -0.20 -9.67
C PHE A 66 9.40 0.80 -9.00
N GLN A 67 9.72 1.15 -7.76
CA GLN A 67 8.97 2.12 -6.97
C GLN A 67 9.32 3.55 -7.40
N LEU A 68 8.30 4.33 -7.71
CA LEU A 68 8.45 5.72 -8.13
C LEU A 68 8.59 6.62 -6.90
N ALA A 69 9.43 7.66 -7.02
CA ALA A 69 9.61 8.64 -5.95
C ALA A 69 8.33 9.46 -5.68
N THR A 70 7.57 9.75 -6.72
CA THR A 70 6.29 10.48 -6.69
C THR A 70 5.29 9.79 -7.62
N GLN A 71 3.99 9.96 -7.35
CA GLN A 71 2.97 9.32 -8.18
C GLN A 71 3.03 9.86 -9.61
N ARG A 72 3.16 8.96 -10.58
CA ARG A 72 3.14 9.26 -12.01
C ARG A 72 1.87 8.76 -12.65
N ALA A 73 1.62 9.14 -13.89
CA ALA A 73 0.50 8.63 -14.66
C ALA A 73 0.83 8.54 -16.15
N ILE A 74 0.27 7.52 -16.79
CA ILE A 74 0.04 7.48 -18.22
C ILE A 74 -1.29 8.20 -18.44
N LYS A 75 -1.25 9.35 -19.10
CA LYS A 75 -2.40 10.23 -19.32
C LYS A 75 -3.13 9.86 -20.60
N THR A 76 -4.32 10.41 -20.77
CA THR A 76 -5.02 10.37 -22.07
C THR A 76 -4.25 11.11 -23.17
N THR A 77 -3.41 12.08 -22.83
CA THR A 77 -2.52 12.77 -23.77
C THR A 77 -1.38 11.85 -24.19
N ALA A 78 -1.16 11.73 -25.50
CA ALA A 78 -0.07 10.91 -26.04
C ALA A 78 1.32 11.41 -25.58
N ALA A 79 2.31 10.50 -25.57
CA ALA A 79 3.67 10.74 -25.09
C ALA A 79 3.75 11.16 -23.61
N SER A 80 2.77 10.76 -22.80
CA SER A 80 2.78 10.93 -21.34
C SER A 80 3.68 9.90 -20.63
N TYR A 81 4.00 8.81 -21.32
CA TYR A 81 4.95 7.78 -20.95
C TYR A 81 5.95 7.56 -22.09
N VAL A 82 7.23 7.60 -21.76
CA VAL A 82 8.31 7.38 -22.72
C VAL A 82 9.29 6.37 -22.16
N ALA A 83 9.42 5.22 -22.82
CA ALA A 83 10.44 4.23 -22.53
C ALA A 83 11.58 4.36 -23.54
N LYS A 84 12.82 4.28 -23.05
CA LYS A 84 14.03 4.30 -23.86
C LYS A 84 14.83 3.04 -23.59
N ALA A 85 15.10 2.29 -24.64
CA ALA A 85 16.07 1.20 -24.63
C ALA A 85 17.39 1.70 -25.21
N SER A 86 18.45 1.66 -24.43
CA SER A 86 19.81 1.93 -24.87
C SER A 86 20.52 0.62 -25.17
N LEU A 87 20.82 0.40 -26.45
CA LEU A 87 21.39 -0.81 -27.02
C LEU A 87 22.88 -0.60 -27.27
N ALA A 88 23.70 -1.59 -26.90
CA ALA A 88 25.13 -1.60 -27.22
C ALA A 88 25.59 -2.99 -27.66
N SER A 89 26.65 -3.04 -28.45
CA SER A 89 27.39 -4.27 -28.76
C SER A 89 28.89 -4.02 -28.83
N ASP A 90 29.64 -4.96 -28.29
CA ASP A 90 31.10 -5.01 -28.39
C ASP A 90 31.58 -5.74 -29.65
N ASN A 91 30.65 -6.28 -30.45
CA ASN A 91 30.93 -7.07 -31.65
C ASN A 91 30.14 -6.49 -32.83
N ASP A 92 30.81 -6.24 -33.96
CA ASP A 92 30.17 -5.70 -35.17
C ASP A 92 29.27 -6.71 -35.89
N GLN A 93 29.37 -7.99 -35.54
CA GLN A 93 28.57 -9.09 -36.09
C GLN A 93 27.33 -9.42 -35.26
N LEU A 94 27.20 -8.85 -34.06
CA LEU A 94 26.10 -9.14 -33.14
C LEU A 94 25.31 -7.88 -32.86
N SER A 95 23.99 -8.04 -32.74
CA SER A 95 23.10 -6.95 -32.34
C SER A 95 22.08 -7.44 -31.32
N PRO A 96 21.79 -6.65 -30.28
CA PRO A 96 20.62 -6.88 -29.46
C PRO A 96 19.33 -6.68 -30.27
N ILE A 97 18.26 -7.37 -29.90
CA ILE A 97 16.97 -7.33 -30.62
C ILE A 97 15.84 -6.99 -29.65
N ILE A 98 14.90 -6.14 -30.08
CA ILE A 98 13.67 -5.80 -29.35
C ILE A 98 12.48 -6.06 -30.26
N ASP A 99 11.47 -6.78 -29.75
CA ASP A 99 10.18 -6.92 -30.42
C ASP A 99 9.32 -5.68 -30.13
N THR A 100 9.16 -4.83 -31.16
CA THR A 100 8.42 -3.57 -31.05
C THR A 100 6.91 -3.74 -30.92
N LYS A 101 6.37 -4.96 -31.16
CA LYS A 101 4.95 -5.26 -30.98
C LYS A 101 4.63 -5.76 -29.57
N ARG A 102 5.63 -6.24 -28.84
CA ARG A 102 5.47 -6.86 -27.51
C ARG A 102 6.34 -6.13 -26.48
N ASN A 103 5.91 -4.91 -26.20
CA ASN A 103 6.46 -4.08 -25.14
C ASN A 103 5.30 -3.56 -24.30
N SER A 104 5.23 -3.97 -23.03
CA SER A 104 4.18 -3.55 -22.12
C SER A 104 4.75 -2.99 -20.83
N ILE A 105 3.91 -2.27 -20.12
CA ILE A 105 4.16 -1.77 -18.78
C ILE A 105 2.97 -2.14 -17.92
N ILE A 106 3.25 -2.58 -16.69
CA ILE A 106 2.26 -2.72 -15.63
C ILE A 106 2.42 -1.50 -14.72
N THR A 107 1.32 -0.83 -14.45
CA THR A 107 1.24 0.27 -13.49
C THR A 107 0.45 -0.18 -12.27
N ILE A 108 0.99 0.07 -11.08
CA ILE A 108 0.35 -0.25 -9.80
C ILE A 108 0.09 1.06 -9.08
N GLU A 109 -1.17 1.35 -8.77
CA GLU A 109 -1.61 2.49 -7.97
C GLU A 109 -1.94 2.03 -6.55
N ASN A 110 -1.41 2.75 -5.57
CA ASN A 110 -1.78 2.56 -4.17
C ASN A 110 -2.95 3.49 -3.81
N ILE A 111 -4.02 2.90 -3.30
CA ILE A 111 -5.21 3.64 -2.87
C ILE A 111 -5.11 3.90 -1.37
N VAL A 112 -4.61 5.09 -1.01
CA VAL A 112 -4.45 5.55 0.38
C VAL A 112 -4.67 7.06 0.47
N ASN A 113 -5.09 7.54 1.63
CA ASN A 113 -5.13 8.96 1.95
C ASN A 113 -4.56 9.22 3.36
N ASN A 114 -4.33 10.50 3.67
CA ASN A 114 -3.89 10.93 4.99
C ASN A 114 -5.05 11.43 5.86
N VAL A 115 -6.10 10.61 5.99
CA VAL A 115 -7.34 11.01 6.67
C VAL A 115 -7.79 9.90 7.62
N ILE A 116 -8.16 10.29 8.84
CA ILE A 116 -8.67 9.41 9.90
C ILE A 116 -9.97 9.95 10.52
N THR A 117 -10.66 10.85 9.84
CA THR A 117 -11.92 11.43 10.30
C THR A 117 -13.06 10.41 10.23
N ASN A 118 -14.00 10.51 11.19
CA ASN A 118 -15.20 9.68 11.28
C ASN A 118 -14.96 8.15 11.40
N GLU A 119 -13.73 7.72 11.69
CA GLU A 119 -13.40 6.29 11.78
C GLU A 119 -14.08 5.57 12.97
N ALA A 120 -14.56 6.33 13.96
CA ALA A 120 -15.31 5.86 15.13
C ALA A 120 -16.82 5.59 14.86
N ALA A 121 -17.36 6.01 13.73
CA ALA A 121 -18.79 5.87 13.41
C ALA A 121 -19.21 4.39 13.29
N ALA A 122 -20.48 4.05 13.50
CA ALA A 122 -20.95 2.66 13.43
C ALA A 122 -20.58 1.96 12.10
N ALA A 123 -20.58 2.70 11.00
CA ALA A 123 -20.15 2.24 9.69
C ALA A 123 -19.38 3.34 8.95
N GLY A 124 -18.55 2.94 7.98
CA GLY A 124 -17.79 3.85 7.13
C GLY A 124 -16.53 4.41 7.80
N GLY A 125 -16.28 5.69 7.53
CA GLY A 125 -15.04 6.43 7.81
C GLY A 125 -14.50 7.08 6.52
N ASP A 126 -13.65 8.07 6.66
CA ASP A 126 -13.13 8.84 5.53
C ASP A 126 -11.79 8.30 4.98
N SER A 127 -11.15 7.37 5.69
CA SER A 127 -9.94 6.70 5.20
C SER A 127 -10.23 5.86 3.94
N LEU A 128 -9.29 5.80 3.00
CA LEU A 128 -9.44 4.91 1.85
C LEU A 128 -8.95 3.48 2.15
N ALA A 129 -7.96 3.33 3.03
CA ALA A 129 -7.30 2.06 3.31
C ALA A 129 -7.71 1.52 4.68
N ARG A 130 -8.60 0.52 4.69
CA ARG A 130 -9.12 -0.10 5.91
C ARG A 130 -9.24 -1.60 5.79
N TYR A 131 -8.98 -2.27 6.90
CA TYR A 131 -9.26 -3.69 7.08
C TYR A 131 -10.16 -3.89 8.30
N ILE A 132 -11.29 -4.57 8.11
CA ILE A 132 -12.21 -4.91 9.20
C ILE A 132 -12.28 -6.43 9.30
N THR A 133 -12.02 -6.96 10.50
CA THR A 133 -12.10 -8.40 10.74
C THR A 133 -13.54 -8.90 10.69
N LYS A 134 -13.72 -10.19 10.42
CA LYS A 134 -15.01 -10.85 10.65
C LYS A 134 -15.37 -10.75 12.13
N ARG A 135 -16.67 -10.73 12.42
CA ARG A 135 -17.19 -10.77 13.79
C ARG A 135 -16.82 -12.11 14.43
N VAL A 136 -16.31 -12.06 15.65
CA VAL A 136 -15.98 -13.24 16.45
C VAL A 136 -16.96 -13.32 17.60
N ASN A 137 -17.65 -14.46 17.73
CA ASN A 137 -18.48 -14.78 18.89
C ASN A 137 -17.70 -15.72 19.81
N LEU A 138 -17.54 -15.32 21.06
CA LEU A 138 -16.89 -16.13 22.09
C LEU A 138 -17.80 -17.28 22.50
N LYS A 139 -17.19 -18.39 22.93
CA LYS A 139 -17.93 -19.57 23.39
C LYS A 139 -18.68 -19.28 24.70
N ASP A 140 -19.79 -19.96 24.91
CA ASP A 140 -20.51 -19.95 26.19
C ASP A 140 -19.57 -20.27 27.36
N GLY A 141 -19.69 -19.51 28.46
CA GLY A 141 -18.78 -19.54 29.60
C GLY A 141 -17.53 -18.65 29.48
N PHE A 142 -17.29 -18.01 28.33
CA PHE A 142 -16.29 -16.95 28.16
C PHE A 142 -16.95 -15.62 27.87
N ASP A 143 -16.90 -14.70 28.82
CA ASP A 143 -17.29 -13.31 28.67
C ASP A 143 -16.03 -12.46 28.90
N ALA A 144 -15.49 -11.89 27.82
CA ALA A 144 -14.24 -11.15 27.88
C ALA A 144 -14.48 -9.74 28.42
N THR A 145 -13.51 -9.21 29.17
CA THR A 145 -13.52 -7.84 29.68
C THR A 145 -12.54 -6.95 28.92
N ASP A 146 -11.50 -7.53 28.32
CA ASP A 146 -10.43 -6.79 27.67
C ASP A 146 -10.00 -7.39 26.32
N LEU A 147 -9.30 -6.61 25.50
CA LEU A 147 -8.95 -6.94 24.12
C LEU A 147 -7.61 -6.34 23.70
N THR A 148 -6.61 -7.16 23.41
CA THR A 148 -5.31 -6.71 22.88
C THR A 148 -5.16 -7.07 21.41
N VAL A 149 -4.65 -6.14 20.61
CA VAL A 149 -4.34 -6.34 19.19
C VAL A 149 -2.83 -6.23 18.97
N HIS A 150 -2.23 -7.27 18.40
CA HIS A 150 -0.85 -7.28 17.94
C HIS A 150 -0.82 -7.26 16.41
N LEU A 151 0.05 -6.42 15.85
CA LEU A 151 0.21 -6.23 14.42
C LEU A 151 1.69 -6.20 14.05
N THR A 152 2.12 -7.07 13.14
CA THR A 152 3.47 -6.99 12.58
C THR A 152 3.43 -6.10 11.35
N CYS A 153 4.10 -4.95 11.42
CA CYS A 153 3.94 -3.84 10.47
C CYS A 153 5.29 -3.24 10.06
N ASN A 154 5.48 -3.00 8.77
CA ASN A 154 6.46 -2.06 8.26
C ASN A 154 5.82 -0.69 8.19
N ARG A 155 6.20 0.19 9.13
CA ARG A 155 5.70 1.57 9.21
C ARG A 155 6.71 2.50 8.57
N GLN A 156 6.59 2.68 7.25
CA GLN A 156 7.43 3.62 6.51
C GLN A 156 7.22 5.06 7.02
N ALA A 157 8.25 5.90 6.88
CA ALA A 157 8.17 7.31 7.27
C ALA A 157 7.05 8.05 6.49
N GLY A 158 6.23 8.82 7.21
CA GLY A 158 5.07 9.53 6.65
C GLY A 158 3.79 8.69 6.54
N THR A 159 3.81 7.46 7.07
CA THR A 159 2.66 6.56 7.15
C THR A 159 2.24 6.33 8.60
N SER A 160 0.97 5.97 8.83
CA SER A 160 0.50 5.57 10.16
C SER A 160 -0.53 4.44 10.09
N VAL A 161 -0.61 3.69 11.19
CA VAL A 161 -1.58 2.61 11.39
C VAL A 161 -2.29 2.86 12.71
N THR A 162 -3.61 2.83 12.68
CA THR A 162 -4.46 3.00 13.87
C THR A 162 -5.44 1.84 13.98
N ALA A 163 -5.70 1.37 15.19
CA ALA A 163 -6.60 0.26 15.47
C ALA A 163 -7.83 0.73 16.25
N TYR A 164 -8.98 0.17 15.91
CA TYR A 164 -10.24 0.37 16.60
C TYR A 164 -10.86 -0.98 16.92
N TYR A 165 -11.59 -1.05 18.03
CA TYR A 165 -12.38 -2.21 18.39
C TYR A 165 -13.87 -1.89 18.41
N LYS A 166 -14.68 -2.92 18.19
CA LYS A 166 -16.13 -2.89 18.38
C LYS A 166 -16.53 -4.15 19.11
N VAL A 167 -17.31 -3.99 20.17
CA VAL A 167 -17.72 -5.07 21.09
C VAL A 167 -19.21 -5.00 21.37
N LEU A 168 -19.80 -6.15 21.71
CA LEU A 168 -21.19 -6.27 22.14
C LEU A 168 -21.30 -7.28 23.29
N SER A 169 -21.96 -6.86 24.37
CA SER A 169 -22.33 -7.74 25.48
C SER A 169 -23.55 -8.59 25.13
N GLN A 170 -23.61 -9.81 25.67
CA GLN A 170 -24.79 -10.67 25.54
C GLN A 170 -26.05 -10.09 26.24
N PHE A 171 -25.85 -9.15 27.17
CA PHE A 171 -26.92 -8.49 27.91
C PHE A 171 -27.42 -7.21 27.24
N ASP A 172 -26.84 -6.85 26.10
CA ASP A 172 -27.25 -5.68 25.31
C ASP A 172 -28.21 -6.16 24.21
N PRO A 173 -29.48 -5.70 24.20
CA PRO A 173 -30.48 -6.16 23.23
C PRO A 173 -30.30 -5.53 21.84
N ASP A 174 -29.40 -4.55 21.69
CA ASP A 174 -29.12 -3.89 20.42
C ASP A 174 -28.28 -4.78 19.48
N THR A 175 -28.15 -4.36 18.23
CA THR A 175 -27.40 -5.10 17.22
C THR A 175 -25.92 -4.69 17.22
N PHE A 176 -25.05 -5.64 16.86
CA PHE A 176 -23.61 -5.41 16.74
C PHE A 176 -23.29 -4.28 15.75
N ASP A 177 -24.06 -4.15 14.68
CA ASP A 177 -23.81 -3.17 13.61
C ASP A 177 -24.05 -1.73 14.04
N ASN A 178 -24.97 -1.51 15.00
CA ASN A 178 -25.24 -0.19 15.54
C ASN A 178 -24.17 0.29 16.52
N LYS A 179 -23.31 -0.61 17.02
CA LYS A 179 -22.24 -0.24 17.95
C LYS A 179 -21.17 0.59 17.24
N LEU A 180 -20.66 1.59 17.96
CA LEU A 180 -19.60 2.47 17.49
C LEU A 180 -18.25 1.79 17.57
N TRP A 181 -17.31 2.21 16.72
CA TRP A 181 -15.91 1.83 16.85
C TRP A 181 -15.25 2.68 17.93
N THR A 182 -14.43 2.05 18.76
CA THR A 182 -13.66 2.74 19.81
C THR A 182 -12.19 2.67 19.47
N LEU A 183 -11.51 3.82 19.52
CA LEU A 183 -10.07 3.94 19.23
C LEU A 183 -9.24 3.22 20.30
N MET A 184 -8.26 2.45 19.85
CA MET A 184 -7.25 1.82 20.72
C MET A 184 -6.01 2.71 20.83
N SER A 185 -5.29 2.56 21.94
CA SER A 185 -4.01 3.20 22.19
C SER A 185 -2.87 2.24 21.85
N GLU A 186 -1.88 2.72 21.10
CA GLU A 186 -0.63 2.00 20.85
C GLU A 186 0.26 2.01 22.10
N THR A 187 0.55 0.84 22.65
CA THR A 187 1.29 0.66 23.92
C THR A 187 2.74 0.24 23.71
N SER A 188 3.08 -0.33 22.55
CA SER A 188 4.46 -0.66 22.17
C SER A 188 4.94 0.25 21.05
N ASN A 189 6.25 0.49 20.98
CA ASN A 189 6.88 1.09 19.79
C ASN A 189 6.23 2.41 19.31
N SER A 190 5.65 3.18 20.23
CA SER A 190 4.85 4.35 19.90
C SER A 190 5.68 5.35 19.10
N ASN A 191 5.21 5.67 17.89
CA ASN A 191 5.89 6.56 16.93
C ASN A 191 7.25 6.06 16.42
N SER A 192 7.63 4.80 16.64
CA SER A 192 8.75 4.24 15.91
C SER A 192 8.35 4.04 14.46
N VAL A 193 9.23 4.47 13.56
CA VAL A 193 9.16 4.18 12.13
C VAL A 193 10.10 3.02 11.84
N SER A 194 9.67 2.08 11.00
CA SER A 194 10.61 1.17 10.35
C SER A 194 11.62 2.04 9.59
N ARG A 195 12.90 1.67 9.53
CA ARG A 195 13.88 2.40 8.72
C ARG A 195 13.34 2.48 7.30
N SER A 196 13.15 3.70 6.84
CA SER A 196 12.13 4.07 5.85
C SER A 196 12.32 3.54 4.42
N GLU A 197 13.34 2.72 4.19
CA GLU A 197 13.80 2.28 2.87
C GLU A 197 14.06 0.77 2.82
N GLU A 198 13.92 0.03 3.93
CA GLU A 198 14.10 -1.41 3.95
C GLU A 198 12.75 -2.11 4.08
N ASP A 199 12.22 -2.60 2.95
CA ASP A 199 10.94 -3.31 2.86
C ASP A 199 10.85 -4.57 3.74
N GLY A 200 11.99 -5.04 4.28
CA GLY A 200 12.11 -6.19 5.16
C GLY A 200 12.00 -5.89 6.66
N GLU A 201 11.98 -4.62 7.10
CA GLU A 201 11.94 -4.30 8.54
C GLU A 201 10.50 -4.19 9.06
N TYR A 202 10.11 -5.18 9.85
CA TYR A 202 8.80 -5.23 10.50
C TYR A 202 8.94 -5.08 12.01
N LEU A 203 8.04 -4.28 12.58
CA LEU A 203 7.92 -4.03 14.01
C LEU A 203 6.60 -4.60 14.51
N GLU A 204 6.61 -5.25 15.67
CA GLU A 204 5.37 -5.62 16.35
C GLU A 204 4.80 -4.38 17.07
N LEU A 205 3.58 -4.01 16.69
CA LEU A 205 2.79 -2.96 17.29
C LEU A 205 1.71 -3.60 18.16
N GLU A 206 1.55 -3.10 19.36
CA GLU A 206 0.55 -3.53 20.32
C GLU A 206 -0.45 -2.40 20.55
N PHE A 207 -1.74 -2.71 20.44
CA PHE A 207 -2.82 -1.80 20.70
C PHE A 207 -3.73 -2.37 21.79
N ASN A 208 -4.00 -1.56 22.80
CA ASN A 208 -4.91 -1.89 23.91
C ASN A 208 -6.04 -0.85 23.98
N PRO A 209 -7.17 -1.15 24.63
CA PRO A 209 -8.19 -0.14 24.89
C PRO A 209 -7.57 1.02 25.67
N SER A 210 -8.06 2.24 25.42
CA SER A 210 -7.55 3.43 26.10
C SER A 210 -7.91 3.46 27.60
N GLY A 211 -8.94 2.71 28.01
CA GLY A 211 -9.28 2.45 29.39
C GLY A 211 -8.65 1.16 29.93
N THR A 212 -8.98 0.81 31.18
CA THR A 212 -8.52 -0.45 31.80
C THR A 212 -9.15 -1.70 31.17
N THR A 213 -10.29 -1.55 30.50
CA THR A 213 -11.05 -2.63 29.87
C THR A 213 -11.73 -2.14 28.60
N ALA A 214 -12.14 -3.05 27.73
CA ALA A 214 -12.92 -2.78 26.52
C ALA A 214 -14.40 -2.49 26.82
N SER A 215 -14.68 -1.71 27.87
CA SER A 215 -16.04 -1.35 28.28
C SER A 215 -16.68 -0.31 27.35
N TYR A 216 -18.01 -0.31 27.30
CA TYR A 216 -18.78 0.70 26.55
C TYR A 216 -20.09 1.04 27.27
N GLN A 217 -20.61 2.23 27.00
CA GLN A 217 -21.82 2.74 27.67
C GLN A 217 -22.95 2.99 26.67
N VAL A 218 -24.16 2.59 27.04
CA VAL A 218 -25.40 2.87 26.30
C VAL A 218 -26.37 3.56 27.25
N GLY A 219 -26.62 4.85 27.04
CA GLY A 219 -27.43 5.65 27.96
C GLY A 219 -26.80 5.68 29.36
N ALA A 220 -27.50 5.14 30.37
CA ALA A 220 -27.00 5.04 31.75
C ALA A 220 -26.42 3.65 32.11
N VAL A 221 -26.38 2.71 31.17
CA VAL A 221 -25.90 1.34 31.39
C VAL A 221 -24.48 1.20 30.86
N THR A 222 -23.58 0.71 31.71
CA THR A 222 -22.20 0.38 31.34
C THR A 222 -22.05 -1.13 31.19
N TYR A 223 -21.61 -1.56 30.02
CA TYR A 223 -21.25 -2.95 29.75
C TYR A 223 -19.74 -3.10 29.91
N GLY A 224 -19.33 -3.84 30.95
CA GLY A 224 -17.91 -4.11 31.24
C GLY A 224 -17.38 -5.42 30.62
N ASN A 225 -18.25 -6.20 29.99
CA ASN A 225 -17.91 -7.44 29.31
C ASN A 225 -18.53 -7.50 27.92
N PHE A 226 -17.99 -8.39 27.08
CA PHE A 226 -18.47 -8.62 25.73
C PHE A 226 -18.42 -10.09 25.35
N LYS A 227 -19.34 -10.47 24.45
CA LYS A 227 -19.45 -11.80 23.85
C LYS A 227 -19.00 -11.80 22.40
N THR A 228 -19.23 -10.68 21.71
CA THR A 228 -18.91 -10.53 20.30
C THR A 228 -17.97 -9.36 20.13
N PHE A 229 -16.95 -9.52 19.28
CA PHE A 229 -16.05 -8.42 18.93
C PHE A 229 -15.63 -8.44 17.45
N SER A 230 -15.10 -7.30 17.00
CA SER A 230 -14.43 -7.10 15.72
C SER A 230 -13.38 -6.00 15.87
N VAL A 231 -12.36 -6.02 15.02
CA VAL A 231 -11.26 -5.06 14.99
C VAL A 231 -11.20 -4.42 13.61
N LYS A 232 -10.95 -3.12 13.59
CA LYS A 232 -10.78 -2.30 12.42
C LYS A 232 -9.38 -1.70 12.44
N ILE A 233 -8.60 -1.97 11.40
CA ILE A 233 -7.29 -1.39 11.16
C ILE A 233 -7.42 -0.33 10.08
N VAL A 234 -6.97 0.88 10.37
CA VAL A 234 -6.98 2.02 9.44
C VAL A 234 -5.54 2.38 9.13
N MET A 235 -5.22 2.37 7.84
CA MET A 235 -3.90 2.71 7.30
C MET A 235 -3.99 4.08 6.65
N SER A 236 -3.04 4.95 6.93
CA SER A 236 -2.98 6.27 6.30
C SER A 236 -1.56 6.62 5.88
N SER A 237 -1.45 7.47 4.86
CA SER A 237 -0.18 7.92 4.34
C SER A 237 -0.27 9.32 3.74
N ALA A 238 0.77 10.12 3.96
CA ALA A 238 0.95 11.42 3.33
C ALA A 238 1.30 11.33 1.84
N SER A 239 1.73 10.16 1.34
CA SER A 239 2.04 9.91 -0.07
C SER A 239 1.48 8.56 -0.51
N THR A 240 1.02 8.45 -1.75
CA THR A 240 0.61 7.15 -2.33
C THR A 240 1.81 6.25 -2.64
N THR A 241 3.02 6.81 -2.80
CA THR A 241 4.23 6.04 -3.07
C THR A 241 4.80 5.33 -1.86
N LYS A 242 4.36 5.66 -0.64
CA LYS A 242 4.79 5.03 0.61
C LYS A 242 3.57 4.58 1.38
N VAL A 243 3.47 3.30 1.70
CA VAL A 243 2.30 2.72 2.36
C VAL A 243 2.71 1.84 3.53
N PRO A 244 1.90 1.75 4.61
CA PRO A 244 2.11 0.73 5.63
C PRO A 244 1.96 -0.66 5.03
N LEU A 245 2.84 -1.59 5.40
CA LEU A 245 2.72 -3.00 5.05
C LEU A 245 2.46 -3.81 6.32
N ILE A 246 1.48 -4.70 6.29
CA ILE A 246 1.08 -5.54 7.42
C ILE A 246 1.22 -7.00 7.01
N GLN A 247 1.88 -7.80 7.83
CA GLN A 247 2.07 -9.24 7.58
C GLN A 247 1.20 -10.09 8.50
N ASP A 248 1.23 -9.81 9.80
CA ASP A 248 0.52 -10.61 10.81
C ASP A 248 -0.44 -9.76 11.64
N LEU A 249 -1.59 -10.35 11.95
CA LEU A 249 -2.58 -9.81 12.87
C LEU A 249 -2.96 -10.88 13.89
N ARG A 250 -2.79 -10.56 15.17
CA ARG A 250 -3.26 -11.38 16.29
C ARG A 250 -4.15 -10.52 17.19
N VAL A 251 -5.32 -11.05 17.54
CA VAL A 251 -6.25 -10.39 18.46
C VAL A 251 -6.56 -11.34 19.59
N ILE A 252 -6.42 -10.87 20.83
CA ILE A 252 -6.59 -11.66 22.05
C ILE A 252 -7.68 -11.02 22.90
N ALA A 253 -8.78 -11.74 23.11
CA ALA A 253 -9.81 -11.36 24.06
C ALA A 253 -9.51 -12.02 25.42
N MET A 254 -9.55 -11.23 26.50
CA MET A 254 -9.16 -11.64 27.85
C MET A 254 -10.34 -11.49 28.80
N ALA A 255 -10.45 -12.40 29.77
CA ALA A 255 -11.51 -12.42 30.78
C ALA A 255 -11.09 -11.67 32.04
#